data_AF-A0A926IXI8-F1
#
_entry.id   AF-A0A926IXI8-F1
#
_cell.length_a   1.000
_cell.length_b   1.000
_cell.length_c   1.000
_cell.angle_alpha   90.00
_cell.angle_beta   90.00
_cell.angle_gamma   90.00
#
_symmetry.space_group_name_H-M   'P 1'
#
loop_
_entity.id
_entity.type
_entity.pdbx_description
1 polymer ?
#
loop_
_entity_poly.entity_id
_entity_poly.type
_entity_poly.pdbx_seq_one_letter_code
_entity_poly.pdbx_strand_id
1 'polypeptide(L)'
;DMVLFREGSELVYGEPDARLSVAAPALPARTLAGVTLRLASDRAGARDLTSRYLVSGLTWHADYALTLAPDEKSGRLEGWFTVDNRSGADFRPSRLRLLAGVLRTAPEAPQGAMMRQSAMMNMEAGVAQSAELSESRIYDVPQPASLSAGRTTIPLADNAAVALEKRYLVRTVFWMGQNDESQRVPVVVGYRIATRALERALPAGVVRVYADGGTVFTGEDRIEHTPEKTDVEIETSEAFDLSARRRQVSFQQTDRFVTESAWEVTVTSRKKEAVVVTIRESFPGEWTIVESTIPARRRSASIAEFDLPVPPGGEAKLTYKVRVRTGR
;
A
#
# COMPACT_ATOMS: atom_id res chain seq x y z
N ASP A 1 -13.59 27.28 -22.09
CA ASP A 1 -13.32 27.02 -23.52
C ASP A 1 -11.84 27.23 -23.80
N MET A 2 -11.12 26.15 -24.14
CA MET A 2 -9.73 26.26 -24.59
C MET A 2 -9.72 25.77 -26.03
N VAL A 3 -9.78 26.71 -26.95
CA VAL A 3 -9.87 26.38 -28.37
C VAL A 3 -8.48 25.97 -28.86
N LEU A 4 -8.42 24.76 -29.43
CA LEU A 4 -7.20 24.12 -29.92
C LEU A 4 -7.33 24.01 -31.44
N PHE A 5 -6.62 24.88 -32.16
CA PHE A 5 -6.51 24.77 -33.61
C PHE A 5 -5.06 24.54 -34.02
N ARG A 6 -4.88 23.73 -35.06
CA ARG A 6 -3.58 23.43 -35.66
C ARG A 6 -3.43 24.30 -36.90
N GLU A 7 -2.40 25.16 -36.92
CA GLU A 7 -2.07 26.02 -38.05
C GLU A 7 -0.72 25.54 -38.63
N GLY A 8 -0.78 24.83 -39.76
CA GLY A 8 0.40 24.14 -40.29
C GLY A 8 0.94 23.08 -39.32
N SER A 9 2.21 23.20 -38.92
CA SER A 9 2.86 22.31 -37.95
C SER A 9 2.81 22.81 -36.49
N GLU A 10 2.25 24.00 -36.24
CA GLU A 10 2.23 24.61 -34.90
C GLU A 10 0.90 24.37 -34.18
N LEU A 11 0.99 24.11 -32.88
CA LEU A 11 -0.16 24.09 -31.97
C LEU A 11 -0.34 25.51 -31.41
N VAL A 12 -1.52 26.09 -31.61
CA VAL A 12 -1.85 27.46 -31.22
C VAL A 12 -2.96 27.45 -30.16
N TYR A 13 -2.78 28.23 -29.10
CA TYR A 13 -3.73 28.43 -28.01
C TYR A 13 -4.13 29.91 -27.92
N GLY A 14 -5.42 30.21 -27.81
CA GLY A 14 -5.91 31.58 -27.53
C GLY A 14 -7.07 32.03 -28.40
N GLU A 15 -7.43 33.31 -28.23
CA GLU A 15 -8.40 34.05 -29.06
C GLU A 15 -7.70 34.61 -30.32
N PRO A 16 -8.42 35.00 -31.38
CA PRO A 16 -7.82 35.47 -32.65
C PRO A 16 -6.79 36.60 -32.50
N ASP A 17 -6.96 37.44 -31.48
CA ASP A 17 -6.21 38.67 -31.17
C ASP A 17 -5.06 38.48 -30.16
N ALA A 18 -4.90 37.27 -29.60
CA ALA A 18 -3.76 36.89 -28.76
C ALA A 18 -3.46 35.40 -28.91
N ARG A 19 -2.38 35.08 -29.64
CA ARG A 19 -2.00 33.71 -29.99
C ARG A 19 -0.75 33.28 -29.24
N LEU A 20 -0.79 32.09 -28.63
CA LEU A 20 0.36 31.40 -28.06
C LEU A 20 0.68 30.17 -28.91
N SER A 21 1.84 30.13 -29.57
CA SER A 21 2.29 28.96 -30.32
C SER A 21 3.49 28.28 -29.66
N VAL A 22 3.54 26.94 -29.79
CA VAL A 22 4.70 26.13 -29.37
C VAL A 22 5.60 25.94 -30.58
N ALA A 23 6.80 26.53 -30.53
CA ALA A 23 7.79 26.39 -31.60
C ALA A 23 8.73 25.23 -31.29
N ALA A 24 9.00 24.36 -32.27
CA ALA A 24 10.08 23.40 -32.17
C ALA A 24 11.42 24.15 -32.07
N PRO A 25 12.36 23.73 -31.20
CA PRO A 25 13.63 24.42 -31.06
C PRO A 25 14.38 24.40 -32.39
N ALA A 26 14.70 25.57 -32.93
CA ALA A 26 15.59 25.70 -34.07
C ALA A 26 17.01 25.31 -33.61
N LEU A 27 17.52 24.17 -34.09
CA LEU A 27 18.90 23.76 -33.87
C LEU A 27 19.86 24.64 -34.71
N PRO A 28 21.13 24.84 -34.27
CA PRO A 28 21.82 24.09 -33.23
C PRO A 28 22.26 25.01 -32.09
N ALA A 29 21.39 25.20 -31.09
CA ALA A 29 21.82 25.84 -29.85
C ALA A 29 21.92 24.78 -28.76
N ARG A 30 23.11 24.72 -28.16
CA ARG A 30 23.56 23.87 -27.06
C ARG A 30 22.84 24.21 -25.74
N THR A 31 21.54 24.48 -25.81
CA THR A 31 20.69 24.96 -24.73
C THR A 31 19.70 23.87 -24.35
N LEU A 32 19.63 23.64 -23.05
CA LEU A 32 18.90 22.59 -22.34
C LEU A 32 17.53 22.28 -22.98
N ALA A 33 17.21 20.99 -23.04
CA ALA A 33 15.89 20.50 -23.45
C ALA A 33 14.78 21.33 -22.77
N GLY A 34 14.01 22.05 -23.58
CA GLY A 34 13.01 22.99 -23.08
C GLY A 34 11.96 23.30 -24.15
N VAL A 35 10.84 23.88 -23.72
CA VAL A 35 9.74 24.29 -24.59
C VAL A 35 9.85 25.79 -24.84
N THR A 36 9.89 26.20 -26.11
CA THR A 36 9.81 27.61 -26.51
C THR A 36 8.36 27.98 -26.74
N LEU A 37 7.86 28.94 -25.95
CA LEU A 37 6.55 29.55 -26.15
C LEU A 37 6.71 30.86 -26.92
N ARG A 38 5.99 31.03 -28.01
CA ARG A 38 5.96 32.27 -28.79
C ARG A 38 4.60 32.94 -28.62
N LEU A 39 4.61 34.18 -28.16
CA LEU A 39 3.41 35.01 -28.02
C LEU A 39 3.34 36.00 -29.18
N ALA A 40 2.24 36.00 -29.92
CA ALA A 40 1.90 37.04 -30.88
C ALA A 40 0.65 37.78 -30.41
N SER A 41 0.71 39.11 -30.33
CA SER A 41 -0.43 39.94 -29.94
C SER A 41 -0.44 41.25 -30.71
N ASP A 42 -1.64 41.65 -31.13
CA ASP A 42 -1.87 42.85 -31.94
C ASP A 42 -2.12 44.10 -31.07
N ARG A 43 -2.08 43.95 -29.73
CA ARG A 43 -2.35 45.01 -28.75
C ARG A 43 -1.27 45.05 -27.66
N ALA A 44 -0.72 46.23 -27.42
CA ALA A 44 0.22 46.45 -26.31
C ALA A 44 -0.50 46.43 -24.95
N GLY A 45 0.13 45.82 -23.94
CA GLY A 45 -0.37 45.80 -22.56
C GLY A 45 0.20 44.66 -21.73
N ALA A 46 0.11 44.77 -20.40
CA ALA A 46 0.43 43.68 -19.49
C ALA A 46 -0.66 42.59 -19.59
N ARG A 47 -0.24 41.33 -19.73
CA ARG A 47 -1.12 40.16 -19.80
C ARG A 47 -0.54 39.03 -18.96
N ASP A 48 -1.37 38.45 -18.11
CA ASP A 48 -1.01 37.22 -17.40
C ASP A 48 -1.12 36.02 -18.35
N LEU A 49 -0.07 35.21 -18.41
CA LEU A 49 -0.03 33.98 -19.19
C LEU A 49 0.03 32.78 -18.24
N THR A 50 -0.83 31.80 -18.46
CA THR A 50 -0.83 30.54 -17.70
C THR A 50 -0.51 29.38 -18.63
N SER A 51 0.56 28.64 -18.34
CA SER A 51 0.91 27.39 -19.03
C SER A 51 0.62 26.18 -18.14
N ARG A 52 0.18 25.08 -18.76
CA ARG A 52 0.00 23.77 -18.10
C ARG A 52 0.70 22.72 -18.92
N TYR A 53 1.62 21.99 -18.31
CA TYR A 53 2.41 20.95 -18.96
C TYR A 53 2.70 19.83 -17.98
N LEU A 54 3.03 18.65 -18.51
CA LEU A 54 3.46 17.49 -17.74
C LEU A 54 4.98 17.42 -17.77
N VAL A 55 5.57 17.08 -16.62
CA VAL A 55 7.01 16.82 -16.48
C VAL A 55 7.18 15.36 -16.14
N SER A 56 7.98 14.66 -16.93
CA SER A 56 8.36 13.28 -16.66
C SER A 56 9.57 13.22 -15.73
N GLY A 57 9.76 12.09 -15.05
CA GLY A 57 10.91 11.88 -14.15
C GLY A 57 10.73 12.44 -12.74
N LEU A 58 9.54 12.90 -12.38
CA LEU A 58 9.16 13.21 -11.00
C LEU A 58 8.28 12.08 -10.46
N THR A 59 8.71 11.48 -9.36
CA THR A 59 7.93 10.48 -8.62
C THR A 59 7.98 10.81 -7.13
N TRP A 60 6.99 10.34 -6.37
CA TRP A 60 7.02 10.48 -4.93
C TRP A 60 6.49 9.22 -4.24
N HIS A 61 6.93 9.01 -3.01
CA HIS A 61 6.42 7.96 -2.11
C HIS A 61 6.34 8.49 -0.67
N ALA A 62 5.60 7.81 0.19
CA ALA A 62 5.57 8.11 1.61
C ALA A 62 6.36 7.06 2.41
N ASP A 63 7.04 7.51 3.45
CA ASP A 63 7.70 6.68 4.45
C ASP A 63 7.29 7.14 5.84
N TYR A 64 7.34 6.22 6.78
CA TYR A 64 7.01 6.45 8.18
C TYR A 64 8.04 5.83 9.11
N ALA A 65 8.26 6.46 10.25
CA ALA A 65 8.98 5.91 11.37
C ALA A 65 8.06 5.86 12.60
N LEU A 66 7.89 4.67 13.17
CA LEU A 66 7.21 4.46 14.44
C LEU A 66 8.25 4.16 15.52
N THR A 67 8.43 5.10 16.45
CA THR A 67 9.26 4.88 17.64
C THR A 67 8.39 4.40 18.79
N LEU A 68 8.66 3.20 19.29
CA LEU A 68 7.93 2.57 20.38
C LEU A 68 8.32 3.17 21.73
N ALA A 69 7.33 3.37 22.61
CA ALA A 69 7.59 3.62 24.02
C ALA A 69 8.10 2.34 24.71
N PRO A 70 8.76 2.43 25.87
CA PRO A 70 9.29 1.26 26.58
C PRO A 70 8.23 0.22 26.97
N ASP A 71 6.97 0.64 27.16
CA ASP A 71 5.86 -0.25 27.47
C ASP A 71 5.17 -0.84 26.23
N GLU A 72 5.58 -0.42 25.03
CA GLU A 72 5.04 -0.79 23.72
C GLU A 72 3.52 -0.57 23.55
N LYS A 73 2.89 0.18 24.46
CA LYS A 73 1.44 0.54 24.40
C LYS A 73 1.19 1.87 23.71
N SER A 74 2.25 2.63 23.49
CA SER A 74 2.22 3.89 22.77
C SER A 74 3.49 4.07 21.95
N GLY A 75 3.43 5.01 21.02
CA GLY A 75 4.58 5.36 20.21
C GLY A 75 4.44 6.73 19.59
N ARG A 76 5.45 7.06 18.80
CA ARG A 76 5.62 8.33 18.11
C ARG A 76 5.73 8.02 16.62
N LEU A 77 4.73 8.45 15.85
CA LEU A 77 4.65 8.23 14.41
C LEU A 77 5.07 9.51 13.67
N GLU A 78 6.16 9.41 12.95
CA GLU A 78 6.65 10.43 12.03
C GLU A 78 6.42 9.95 10.59
N GLY A 79 6.00 10.86 9.72
CA GLY A 79 5.79 10.55 8.31
C GLY A 79 6.35 11.64 7.42
N TRP A 80 6.90 11.26 6.27
CA TRP A 80 7.37 12.20 5.25
C TRP A 80 7.09 11.66 3.85
N PHE A 81 6.96 12.60 2.91
CA PHE A 81 7.03 12.32 1.50
C PHE A 81 8.47 12.43 1.04
N THR A 82 8.85 11.51 0.17
CA THR A 82 10.11 11.55 -0.57
C THR A 82 9.78 11.81 -2.04
N VAL A 83 10.16 12.98 -2.56
CA VAL A 83 10.07 13.31 -3.99
C VAL A 83 11.41 13.01 -4.64
N ASP A 84 11.42 12.09 -5.60
CA ASP A 84 12.55 11.81 -6.46
C ASP A 84 12.40 12.60 -7.77
N ASN A 85 13.29 13.56 -8.00
CA ASN A 85 13.37 14.39 -9.19
C ASN A 85 14.54 13.95 -10.09
N ARG A 86 14.20 13.20 -11.14
CA ARG A 86 15.10 12.76 -12.22
C ARG A 86 14.84 13.50 -13.53
N SER A 87 14.15 14.64 -13.49
CA SER A 87 13.87 15.47 -14.67
C SER A 87 15.11 16.19 -15.21
N GLY A 88 16.15 16.33 -14.37
CA GLY A 88 17.36 17.11 -14.68
C GLY A 88 17.22 18.62 -14.48
N ALA A 89 16.06 19.10 -14.01
CA ALA A 89 15.80 20.50 -13.70
C ALA A 89 15.33 20.68 -12.25
N ASP A 90 15.61 21.86 -11.68
CA ASP A 90 15.15 22.25 -10.35
C ASP A 90 13.79 22.96 -10.43
N PHE A 91 12.86 22.65 -9.50
CA PHE A 91 11.57 23.33 -9.42
C PHE A 91 11.39 24.06 -8.09
N ARG A 92 10.91 25.30 -8.14
CA ARG A 92 10.57 26.13 -6.96
C ARG A 92 9.10 26.53 -7.00
N PRO A 93 8.18 25.58 -6.74
CA PRO A 93 6.75 25.84 -6.85
C PRO A 93 6.28 26.81 -5.77
N SER A 94 5.37 27.73 -6.11
CA SER A 94 4.64 28.54 -5.11
C SER A 94 3.54 27.74 -4.40
N ARG A 95 3.13 26.60 -4.98
CA ARG A 95 2.19 25.64 -4.39
C ARG A 95 2.55 24.23 -4.86
N LEU A 96 2.65 23.30 -3.92
CA LEU A 96 2.91 21.89 -4.21
C LEU A 96 1.75 21.03 -3.68
N ARG A 97 1.27 20.12 -4.53
CA ARG A 97 0.21 19.16 -4.21
C ARG A 97 0.63 17.77 -4.66
N LEU A 98 0.53 16.80 -3.76
CA LEU A 98 0.84 15.40 -4.03
C LEU A 98 -0.46 14.62 -4.17
N LEU A 99 -0.62 13.90 -5.28
CA LEU A 99 -1.83 13.11 -5.55
C LEU A 99 -1.56 11.65 -5.25
N ALA A 100 -2.15 11.13 -4.18
CA ALA A 100 -2.12 9.72 -3.82
C ALA A 100 -3.23 8.96 -4.54
N GLY A 101 -2.85 7.89 -5.22
CA GLY A 101 -3.76 7.04 -5.98
C GLY A 101 -3.07 6.46 -7.23
N VAL A 102 -3.78 5.59 -7.93
CA VAL A 102 -3.29 4.99 -9.17
C VAL A 102 -3.67 5.90 -10.34
N LEU A 103 -2.69 6.66 -10.86
CA LEU A 103 -2.90 7.44 -12.08
C LEU A 103 -2.82 6.52 -13.30
N ARG A 104 -3.84 6.55 -14.15
CA ARG A 104 -3.75 6.00 -15.51
C ARG A 104 -3.16 7.04 -16.44
N THR A 105 -1.98 6.76 -16.98
CA THR A 105 -1.47 7.46 -18.17
C THR A 105 -1.97 6.75 -19.41
N ALA A 106 -2.37 7.49 -20.44
CA ALA A 106 -2.66 6.88 -21.74
C ALA A 106 -1.41 6.12 -22.20
N PRO A 107 -1.50 4.83 -22.55
CA PRO A 107 -0.35 4.11 -23.06
C PRO A 107 0.15 4.82 -24.33
N GLU A 108 1.43 5.16 -24.36
CA GLU A 108 2.10 5.51 -25.62
C GLU A 108 2.01 4.26 -26.50
N ALA A 109 1.22 4.32 -27.58
CA ALA A 109 1.18 3.22 -28.52
C ALA A 109 2.59 3.05 -29.10
N PRO A 110 3.28 1.93 -28.88
CA PRO A 110 4.51 1.66 -29.61
C PRO A 110 4.16 1.75 -31.10
N GLN A 111 4.93 2.48 -31.90
CA GLN A 111 4.65 2.58 -33.34
C GLN A 111 4.63 1.19 -34.02
N GLY A 112 5.32 0.19 -33.45
CA GLY A 112 5.24 -1.22 -33.87
C GLY A 112 4.02 -2.00 -33.39
N ALA A 113 3.28 -1.51 -32.39
CA ALA A 113 2.05 -2.12 -31.91
C ALA A 113 0.84 -1.75 -32.78
N MET A 114 0.82 -0.56 -33.40
CA MET A 114 -0.27 -0.18 -34.32
C MET A 114 -0.39 -1.13 -35.52
N MET A 115 0.74 -1.61 -36.09
CA MET A 115 0.72 -2.61 -37.17
C MET A 115 0.25 -4.00 -36.72
N ARG A 116 0.53 -4.40 -35.47
CA ARG A 116 0.02 -5.66 -34.89
C ARG A 116 -1.44 -5.55 -34.48
N GLN A 117 -1.86 -4.39 -33.99
CA GLN A 117 -3.21 -4.11 -33.52
C GLN A 117 -4.19 -3.98 -34.68
N SER A 118 -3.79 -3.43 -35.83
CA SER A 118 -4.60 -3.47 -37.06
C SER A 118 -4.81 -4.88 -37.60
N ALA A 119 -3.89 -5.82 -37.34
CA ALA A 119 -4.04 -7.21 -37.70
C ALA A 119 -4.90 -8.02 -36.71
N MET A 120 -4.95 -7.61 -35.43
CA MET A 120 -5.71 -8.29 -34.37
C MET A 120 -7.12 -7.70 -34.12
N MET A 121 -7.39 -6.45 -34.50
CA MET A 121 -8.72 -5.83 -34.39
C MET A 121 -9.78 -6.44 -35.33
N ASN A 122 -9.36 -7.27 -36.30
CA ASN A 122 -10.27 -8.09 -37.10
C ASN A 122 -10.72 -9.39 -36.41
N MET A 123 -10.27 -9.67 -35.17
CA MET A 123 -10.52 -10.98 -34.54
C MET A 123 -11.11 -11.00 -33.14
N GLU A 124 -11.32 -9.90 -32.43
CA GLU A 124 -11.91 -10.02 -31.08
C GLU A 124 -12.56 -8.73 -30.58
N ALA A 125 -13.90 -8.69 -30.63
CA ALA A 125 -14.72 -7.75 -29.88
C ALA A 125 -14.99 -8.35 -28.48
N GLY A 126 -14.07 -8.08 -27.54
CA GLY A 126 -14.18 -8.48 -26.14
C GLY A 126 -14.37 -7.27 -25.24
N VAL A 127 -15.50 -7.26 -24.53
CA VAL A 127 -15.99 -6.20 -23.64
C VAL A 127 -15.01 -5.89 -22.51
N ALA A 128 -14.58 -4.62 -22.37
CA ALA A 128 -13.97 -4.13 -21.14
C ALA A 128 -15.05 -3.50 -20.24
N GLN A 129 -15.36 -4.18 -19.14
CA GLN A 129 -16.24 -3.70 -18.09
C GLN A 129 -15.67 -2.49 -17.36
N SER A 130 -16.58 -1.57 -17.01
CA SER A 130 -16.40 -0.45 -16.10
C SER A 130 -15.89 -0.87 -14.71
N ALA A 131 -15.04 -0.05 -14.10
CA ALA A 131 -14.86 0.03 -12.65
C ALA A 131 -14.56 1.48 -12.26
N GLU A 132 -15.03 1.86 -11.09
CA GLU A 132 -15.48 3.20 -10.70
C GLU A 132 -14.38 4.29 -10.65
N LEU A 133 -14.80 5.52 -10.97
CA LEU A 133 -14.00 6.74 -10.93
C LEU A 133 -14.17 7.44 -9.58
N SER A 134 -13.06 7.94 -9.01
CA SER A 134 -12.92 9.07 -8.05
C SER A 134 -12.51 8.78 -6.59
N GLU A 135 -11.34 8.16 -6.36
CA GLU A 135 -10.78 8.03 -4.99
C GLU A 135 -9.34 8.55 -4.80
N SER A 136 -8.84 9.44 -5.66
CA SER A 136 -7.52 10.04 -5.46
C SER A 136 -7.54 11.10 -4.36
N ARG A 137 -6.59 11.04 -3.41
CA ARG A 137 -6.45 12.03 -2.34
C ARG A 137 -5.33 13.01 -2.63
N ILE A 138 -5.60 14.31 -2.47
CA ILE A 138 -4.62 15.37 -2.63
C ILE A 138 -4.07 15.77 -1.25
N TYR A 139 -2.75 15.81 -1.14
CA TYR A 139 -2.03 16.36 0.00
C TYR A 139 -1.43 17.71 -0.40
N ASP A 140 -1.98 18.80 0.14
CA ASP A 140 -1.38 20.12 0.02
C ASP A 140 -0.16 20.23 0.94
N VAL A 141 0.98 20.61 0.38
CA VAL A 141 2.22 20.82 1.14
C VAL A 141 2.23 22.27 1.63
N PRO A 142 2.17 22.53 2.96
CA PRO A 142 2.00 23.88 3.50
C PRO A 142 3.14 24.83 3.15
N GLN A 143 4.35 24.29 3.08
CA GLN A 143 5.56 25.01 2.69
C GLN A 143 6.22 24.27 1.53
N PRO A 144 5.96 24.70 0.27
CA PRO A 144 6.53 24.03 -0.89
C PRO A 144 8.06 24.04 -0.83
N ALA A 145 8.66 22.86 -0.73
CA ALA A 145 10.11 22.71 -0.78
C ALA A 145 10.64 22.94 -2.21
N SER A 146 11.88 23.39 -2.32
CA SER A 146 12.61 23.38 -3.61
C SER A 146 12.84 21.93 -4.01
N LEU A 147 12.34 21.53 -5.17
CA LEU A 147 12.52 20.19 -5.73
C LEU A 147 13.76 20.21 -6.63
N SER A 148 14.94 20.24 -6.03
CA SER A 148 16.19 20.13 -6.79
C SER A 148 16.35 18.74 -7.39
N ALA A 149 17.17 18.62 -8.43
CA ALA A 149 17.52 17.31 -8.99
C ALA A 149 18.04 16.37 -7.89
N GLY A 150 17.53 15.14 -7.84
CA GLY A 150 17.79 14.19 -6.75
C GLY A 150 16.58 14.00 -5.84
N ARG A 151 16.80 13.90 -4.53
CA ARG A 151 15.76 13.56 -3.55
C ARG A 151 15.44 14.74 -2.65
N THR A 152 14.15 15.02 -2.48
CA THR A 152 13.64 16.03 -1.54
C THR A 152 12.68 15.37 -0.55
N THR A 153 12.88 15.55 0.75
CA THR A 153 11.97 15.08 1.79
C THR A 153 11.06 16.19 2.27
N ILE A 154 9.78 15.88 2.48
CA ILE A 154 8.74 16.84 2.88
C ILE A 154 7.96 16.23 4.04
N PRO A 155 7.87 16.87 5.21
CA PRO A 155 7.09 16.35 6.33
C PRO A 155 5.62 16.12 5.96
N LEU A 156 5.09 14.96 6.34
CA LEU A 156 3.66 14.59 6.20
C LEU A 156 2.97 14.62 7.56
N ALA A 157 3.61 14.10 8.61
CA ALA A 157 3.06 14.07 9.96
C ALA A 157 4.18 14.38 10.96
N ASP A 158 3.98 15.44 11.73
CA ASP A 158 4.94 15.83 12.76
C ASP A 158 4.72 14.96 13.99
N ASN A 159 5.65 14.01 14.21
CA ASN A 159 5.91 13.27 15.44
C ASN A 159 4.70 13.04 16.36
N ALA A 160 3.67 12.41 15.80
CA ALA A 160 2.37 12.30 16.44
C ALA A 160 2.35 11.16 17.46
N ALA A 161 1.79 11.41 18.64
CA ALA A 161 1.56 10.36 19.63
C ALA A 161 0.44 9.42 19.16
N VAL A 162 0.71 8.11 19.16
CA VAL A 162 -0.25 7.07 18.76
C VAL A 162 -0.35 6.00 19.84
N ALA A 163 -1.55 5.49 20.07
CA ALA A 163 -1.76 4.31 20.90
C ALA A 163 -1.51 3.04 20.08
N LEU A 164 -0.89 2.05 20.71
CA LEU A 164 -0.48 0.80 20.08
C LEU A 164 -1.10 -0.39 20.82
N GLU A 165 -1.52 -1.39 20.05
CA GLU A 165 -1.90 -2.71 20.55
C GLU A 165 -0.95 -3.74 19.95
N LYS A 166 -0.01 -4.25 20.76
CA LYS A 166 0.90 -5.32 20.36
C LYS A 166 0.16 -6.65 20.24
N ARG A 167 0.41 -7.39 19.16
CA ARG A 167 -0.23 -8.66 18.85
C ARG A 167 0.79 -9.72 18.45
N TYR A 168 0.48 -10.96 18.78
CA TYR A 168 1.23 -12.13 18.33
C TYR A 168 0.33 -12.94 17.40
N LEU A 169 0.77 -13.18 16.17
CA LEU A 169 -0.04 -13.80 15.13
C LEU A 169 0.60 -15.09 14.64
N VAL A 170 -0.20 -16.14 14.56
CA VAL A 170 0.14 -17.38 13.86
C VAL A 170 -0.77 -17.47 12.64
N ARG A 171 -0.19 -17.63 11.45
CA ARG A 171 -0.96 -17.76 10.19
C ARG A 171 -0.68 -19.11 9.56
N THR A 172 -1.75 -19.80 9.21
CA THR A 172 -1.69 -21.16 8.70
C THR A 172 -2.66 -21.29 7.53
N VAL A 173 -2.26 -22.11 6.57
CA VAL A 173 -3.08 -22.41 5.39
C VAL A 173 -3.56 -23.84 5.52
N PHE A 174 -4.87 -24.05 5.41
CA PHE A 174 -5.45 -25.37 5.44
C PHE A 174 -4.96 -26.18 4.24
N TRP A 175 -4.45 -27.38 4.53
CA TRP A 175 -4.04 -28.34 3.51
C TRP A 175 -5.04 -29.50 3.47
N MET A 176 -5.48 -29.87 2.26
CA MET A 176 -6.59 -30.81 2.05
C MET A 176 -6.18 -32.28 2.03
N GLY A 177 -4.90 -32.60 2.28
CA GLY A 177 -4.44 -33.98 2.36
C GLY A 177 -4.12 -34.42 3.79
N GLN A 178 -3.66 -35.66 3.92
CA GLN A 178 -3.16 -36.21 5.17
C GLN A 178 -1.68 -35.90 5.36
N ASN A 179 -1.35 -35.10 6.38
CA ASN A 179 0.02 -34.83 6.81
C ASN A 179 0.05 -34.70 8.33
N ASP A 180 0.50 -35.76 8.99
CA ASP A 180 0.59 -35.84 10.45
C ASP A 180 1.95 -35.37 10.99
N GLU A 181 2.84 -34.84 10.14
CA GLU A 181 4.09 -34.24 10.59
C GLU A 181 3.81 -32.93 11.36
N SER A 182 4.56 -32.73 12.44
CA SER A 182 4.51 -31.47 13.19
C SER A 182 5.33 -30.40 12.48
N GLN A 183 4.68 -29.33 12.09
CA GLN A 183 5.30 -28.22 11.37
C GLN A 183 5.49 -27.02 12.29
N ARG A 184 6.69 -26.42 12.28
CA ARG A 184 6.94 -25.12 12.92
C ARG A 184 6.19 -24.04 12.13
N VAL A 185 5.46 -23.19 12.85
CA VAL A 185 4.80 -22.02 12.28
C VAL A 185 5.37 -20.77 12.96
N PRO A 186 5.78 -19.74 12.20
CA PRO A 186 6.25 -18.50 12.79
C PRO A 186 5.18 -17.83 13.66
N VAL A 187 5.62 -17.26 14.79
CA VAL A 187 4.79 -16.38 15.60
C VAL A 187 5.19 -14.94 15.29
N VAL A 188 4.40 -14.25 14.50
CA VAL A 188 4.69 -12.89 14.04
C VAL A 188 4.32 -11.87 15.11
N VAL A 189 5.18 -10.90 15.36
CA VAL A 189 4.90 -9.72 16.18
C VAL A 189 4.36 -8.62 15.30
N GLY A 190 3.14 -8.16 15.60
CA GLY A 190 2.51 -7.03 14.93
C GLY A 190 2.00 -5.98 15.90
N TYR A 191 1.67 -4.81 15.35
CA TYR A 191 1.07 -3.70 16.07
C TYR A 191 -0.16 -3.21 15.33
N ARG A 192 -1.26 -3.00 16.06
CA ARG A 192 -2.35 -2.14 15.60
C ARG A 192 -2.08 -0.73 16.10
N ILE A 193 -1.99 0.22 15.18
CA ILE A 193 -1.71 1.63 15.42
C ILE A 193 -3.03 2.39 15.35
N ALA A 194 -3.43 3.02 16.44
CA ALA A 194 -4.61 3.87 16.48
C ALA A 194 -4.31 5.23 15.85
N THR A 195 -4.82 5.46 14.64
CA THR A 195 -4.55 6.67 13.83
C THR A 195 -5.67 7.70 13.91
N ARG A 196 -6.75 7.41 14.63
CA ARG A 196 -7.95 8.27 14.70
C ARG A 196 -7.67 9.70 15.13
N ALA A 197 -6.65 9.91 15.97
CA ALA A 197 -6.23 11.22 16.44
C ALA A 197 -5.39 12.01 15.42
N LEU A 198 -4.92 11.40 14.32
CA LEU A 198 -4.07 12.08 13.32
C LEU A 198 -4.85 13.05 12.42
N GLU A 199 -6.18 12.95 12.42
CA GLU A 199 -7.13 13.75 11.62
C GLU A 199 -6.71 13.91 10.15
N ARG A 200 -6.02 12.89 9.60
CA ARG A 200 -5.58 12.84 8.21
C ARG A 200 -5.51 11.40 7.71
N ALA A 201 -5.64 11.24 6.40
CA ALA A 201 -5.39 9.97 5.73
C ALA A 201 -3.87 9.72 5.65
N LEU A 202 -3.49 8.45 5.66
CA LEU A 202 -2.11 8.03 5.46
C LEU A 202 -1.94 7.47 4.05
N PRO A 203 -1.09 8.08 3.20
CA PRO A 203 -0.69 7.46 1.94
C PRO A 203 -0.07 6.08 2.13
N ALA A 204 -0.23 5.19 1.14
CA ALA A 204 0.51 3.94 1.10
C ALA A 204 2.02 4.21 1.20
N GLY A 205 2.72 3.42 1.98
CA GLY A 205 4.13 3.66 2.30
C GLY A 205 4.71 2.61 3.22
N VAL A 206 6.01 2.72 3.48
CA VAL A 206 6.73 1.80 4.39
C VAL A 206 6.76 2.39 5.79
N VAL A 207 6.36 1.60 6.79
CA VAL A 207 6.47 1.94 8.21
C VAL A 207 7.65 1.19 8.80
N ARG A 208 8.68 1.91 9.23
CA ARG A 208 9.84 1.37 9.93
C ARG A 208 9.62 1.51 11.42
N VAL A 209 9.82 0.44 12.17
CA VAL A 209 9.58 0.41 13.61
C VAL A 209 10.91 0.41 14.35
N TYR A 210 11.01 1.28 15.35
CA TYR A 210 12.19 1.45 16.18
C TYR A 210 11.84 1.34 17.67
N ALA A 211 12.74 0.73 18.44
CA ALA A 211 12.70 0.68 19.90
C ALA A 211 13.87 1.48 20.50
N ASP A 212 13.96 1.52 21.83
CA ASP A 212 15.04 2.17 22.59
C ASP A 212 15.29 3.62 22.16
N GLY A 213 14.22 4.42 22.22
CA GLY A 213 14.27 5.84 21.86
C GLY A 213 14.55 6.12 20.37
N GLY A 214 14.36 5.14 19.49
CA GLY A 214 14.57 5.28 18.04
C GLY A 214 15.90 4.71 17.54
N THR A 215 16.71 4.12 18.41
CA THR A 215 18.08 3.67 18.08
C THR A 215 18.15 2.23 17.58
N VAL A 216 17.14 1.41 17.88
CA VAL A 216 17.12 -0.02 17.51
C VAL A 216 16.02 -0.28 16.50
N PHE A 217 16.39 -0.69 15.29
CA PHE A 217 15.42 -1.12 14.27
C PHE A 217 14.83 -2.50 14.62
N THR A 218 13.51 -2.62 14.63
CA THR A 218 12.80 -3.87 15.00
C THR A 218 12.08 -4.53 13.83
N GLY A 219 11.97 -3.85 12.68
CA GLY A 219 11.29 -4.35 11.49
C GLY A 219 10.59 -3.26 10.70
N GLU A 220 10.09 -3.62 9.52
CA GLU A 220 9.31 -2.73 8.67
C GLU A 220 8.16 -3.49 8.00
N ASP A 221 7.10 -2.76 7.70
CA ASP A 221 5.97 -3.27 6.92
C ASP A 221 5.46 -2.20 5.95
N ARG A 222 4.63 -2.60 4.99
CA ARG A 222 3.97 -1.68 4.06
C ARG A 222 2.51 -1.51 4.41
N ILE A 223 2.08 -0.26 4.44
CA ILE A 223 0.67 0.10 4.59
C ILE A 223 0.09 0.51 3.23
N GLU A 224 -1.19 0.25 3.05
CA GLU A 224 -1.96 0.77 1.91
C GLU A 224 -2.47 2.19 2.19
N HIS A 225 -3.09 2.82 1.19
CA HIS A 225 -3.76 4.10 1.38
C HIS A 225 -4.84 3.94 2.46
N THR A 226 -4.60 4.52 3.62
CA THR A 226 -5.43 4.36 4.80
C THR A 226 -6.26 5.64 5.00
N PRO A 227 -7.60 5.58 4.92
CA PRO A 227 -8.45 6.73 5.18
C PRO A 227 -8.30 7.26 6.61
N GLU A 228 -8.76 8.49 6.82
CA GLU A 228 -8.91 9.05 8.16
C GLU A 228 -9.69 8.12 9.08
N LYS A 229 -9.31 8.10 10.36
CA LYS A 229 -10.01 7.35 11.42
C LYS A 229 -10.01 5.82 11.25
N THR A 230 -9.15 5.30 10.38
CA THR A 230 -8.93 3.86 10.17
C THR A 230 -7.59 3.45 10.75
N ASP A 231 -7.62 2.54 11.73
CA ASP A 231 -6.41 2.01 12.35
C ASP A 231 -5.57 1.22 11.34
N VAL A 232 -4.26 1.23 11.54
CA VAL A 232 -3.29 0.52 10.70
C VAL A 232 -2.82 -0.73 11.43
N GLU A 233 -2.71 -1.86 10.75
CA GLU A 233 -2.03 -3.05 11.27
C GLU A 233 -0.69 -3.23 10.53
N ILE A 234 0.40 -3.44 11.27
CA ILE A 234 1.72 -3.76 10.72
C ILE A 234 2.30 -5.00 11.38
N GLU A 235 3.12 -5.75 10.66
CA GLU A 235 3.87 -6.92 11.11
C GLU A 235 5.37 -6.62 11.01
N THR A 236 6.13 -6.91 12.08
CA THR A 236 7.51 -6.38 12.21
C THR A 236 8.58 -7.46 12.23
N SER A 237 8.34 -8.53 12.98
CA SER A 237 9.37 -9.52 13.29
C SER A 237 8.74 -10.85 13.68
N GLU A 238 9.58 -11.90 13.78
CA GLU A 238 9.19 -13.14 14.43
C GLU A 238 9.51 -13.07 15.93
N ALA A 239 8.58 -13.49 16.78
CA ALA A 239 8.73 -13.48 18.23
C ALA A 239 9.78 -14.51 18.67
N PHE A 240 10.83 -14.04 19.34
CA PHE A 240 11.92 -14.91 19.82
C PHE A 240 11.50 -15.86 20.96
N ASP A 241 10.72 -15.35 21.92
CA ASP A 241 10.30 -16.11 23.11
C ASP A 241 9.02 -16.94 22.92
N LEU A 242 8.47 -16.97 21.70
CA LEU A 242 7.29 -17.75 21.37
C LEU A 242 7.63 -18.74 20.27
N SER A 243 7.12 -19.96 20.40
CA SER A 243 7.20 -20.95 19.32
C SER A 243 5.84 -21.58 19.11
N ALA A 244 5.45 -21.77 17.86
CA ALA A 244 4.22 -22.46 17.49
C ALA A 244 4.54 -23.68 16.63
N ARG A 245 3.82 -24.76 16.90
CA ARG A 245 3.80 -25.96 16.06
C ARG A 245 2.37 -26.34 15.73
N ARG A 246 2.15 -26.81 14.51
CA ARG A 246 0.86 -27.31 14.04
C ARG A 246 1.00 -28.75 13.60
N ARG A 247 -0.01 -29.57 13.91
CA ARG A 247 -0.07 -30.98 13.50
C ARG A 247 -1.50 -31.38 13.17
N GLN A 248 -1.69 -32.18 12.12
CA GLN A 248 -2.97 -32.83 11.86
C GLN A 248 -3.13 -34.03 12.79
N VAL A 249 -4.19 -34.02 13.60
CA VAL A 249 -4.50 -35.08 14.56
C VAL A 249 -5.33 -36.18 13.89
N SER A 250 -6.22 -35.79 12.98
CA SER A 250 -7.00 -36.73 12.18
C SER A 250 -7.38 -36.15 10.84
N PHE A 251 -7.59 -37.02 9.86
CA PHE A 251 -8.05 -36.69 8.53
C PHE A 251 -9.04 -37.74 8.07
N GLN A 252 -10.18 -37.30 7.55
CA GLN A 252 -11.16 -38.15 6.90
C GLN A 252 -11.70 -37.43 5.68
N GLN A 253 -11.64 -38.09 4.53
CA GLN A 253 -12.35 -37.65 3.35
C GLN A 253 -13.70 -38.34 3.29
N THR A 254 -14.79 -37.59 3.48
CA THR A 254 -16.16 -38.14 3.48
C THR A 254 -16.79 -38.13 2.10
N ASP A 255 -16.30 -37.25 1.21
CA ASP A 255 -16.70 -37.14 -0.20
C ASP A 255 -15.49 -36.67 -1.03
N ARG A 256 -15.54 -36.79 -2.35
CA ARG A 256 -14.55 -36.19 -3.28
C ARG A 256 -14.27 -34.72 -2.98
N PHE A 257 -15.26 -33.96 -2.52
CA PHE A 257 -15.13 -32.52 -2.24
C PHE A 257 -15.23 -32.13 -0.77
N VAL A 258 -15.42 -33.10 0.13
CA VAL A 258 -15.63 -32.84 1.56
C VAL A 258 -14.60 -33.57 2.40
N THR A 259 -13.89 -32.79 3.21
CA THR A 259 -12.90 -33.29 4.16
C THR A 259 -13.27 -32.87 5.56
N GLU A 260 -13.06 -33.75 6.52
CA GLU A 260 -13.02 -33.43 7.95
C GLU A 260 -11.60 -33.64 8.46
N SER A 261 -11.08 -32.68 9.23
CA SER A 261 -9.76 -32.80 9.83
C SER A 261 -9.74 -32.19 11.22
N ALA A 262 -9.05 -32.86 12.15
CA ALA A 262 -8.71 -32.29 13.44
C ALA A 262 -7.27 -31.80 13.42
N TRP A 263 -7.04 -30.62 13.98
CA TRP A 263 -5.74 -29.98 14.05
C TRP A 263 -5.42 -29.61 15.50
N GLU A 264 -4.16 -29.73 15.87
CA GLU A 264 -3.60 -29.21 17.11
C GLU A 264 -2.56 -28.13 16.77
N VAL A 265 -2.71 -26.95 17.37
CA VAL A 265 -1.72 -25.88 17.36
C VAL A 265 -1.22 -25.72 18.79
N THR A 266 0.06 -26.04 19.01
CA THR A 266 0.73 -25.88 20.30
C THR A 266 1.58 -24.63 20.28
N VAL A 267 1.40 -23.75 21.27
CA VAL A 267 2.21 -22.54 21.44
C VAL A 267 2.92 -22.60 22.80
N THR A 268 4.24 -22.44 22.78
CA THR A 268 5.07 -22.37 23.98
C THR A 268 5.59 -20.95 24.18
N SER A 269 5.56 -20.47 25.42
CA SER A 269 6.07 -19.15 25.81
C SER A 269 7.23 -19.27 26.78
N ARG A 270 8.30 -18.51 26.53
CA ARG A 270 9.39 -18.26 27.48
C ARG A 270 9.25 -16.91 28.19
N LYS A 271 8.16 -16.18 27.92
CA LYS A 271 7.90 -14.86 28.51
C LYS A 271 7.52 -15.00 29.98
N LYS A 272 7.83 -13.97 30.76
CA LYS A 272 7.49 -13.87 32.19
C LYS A 272 6.02 -13.46 32.43
N GLU A 273 5.33 -13.04 31.39
CA GLU A 273 3.94 -12.58 31.45
C GLU A 273 3.06 -13.45 30.54
N ALA A 274 1.78 -13.49 30.85
CA ALA A 274 0.79 -14.15 30.01
C ALA A 274 0.63 -13.36 28.71
N VAL A 275 0.47 -14.07 27.59
CA VAL A 275 0.22 -13.46 26.30
C VAL A 275 -0.95 -14.13 25.62
N VAL A 276 -1.61 -13.42 24.71
CA VAL A 276 -2.59 -14.00 23.81
C VAL A 276 -1.96 -14.10 22.43
N VAL A 277 -2.00 -15.30 21.85
CA VAL A 277 -1.56 -15.54 20.47
C VAL A 277 -2.79 -15.76 19.60
N THR A 278 -2.99 -14.88 18.63
CA THR A 278 -4.09 -14.96 17.68
C THR A 278 -3.72 -15.89 16.54
N ILE A 279 -4.42 -17.02 16.45
CA ILE A 279 -4.23 -18.03 15.40
C ILE A 279 -5.26 -17.77 14.29
N ARG A 280 -4.78 -17.55 13.07
CA ARG A 280 -5.58 -17.34 11.86
C ARG A 280 -5.41 -18.52 10.91
N GLU A 281 -6.47 -19.30 10.78
CA GLU A 281 -6.55 -20.44 9.85
C GLU A 281 -7.29 -20.00 8.58
N SER A 282 -6.63 -20.11 7.43
CA SER A 282 -7.23 -19.85 6.12
C SER A 282 -7.75 -21.14 5.50
N PHE A 283 -9.05 -21.19 5.21
CA PHE A 283 -9.72 -22.33 4.59
C PHE A 283 -10.12 -22.04 3.14
N PRO A 284 -9.96 -23.01 2.23
CA PRO A 284 -10.58 -22.94 0.90
C PRO A 284 -12.07 -23.27 0.99
N GLY A 285 -12.88 -22.69 0.10
CA GLY A 285 -14.30 -23.03 -0.04
C GLY A 285 -15.14 -22.75 1.22
N GLU A 286 -16.20 -23.55 1.40
CA GLU A 286 -17.06 -23.47 2.58
C GLU A 286 -16.44 -24.26 3.74
N TRP A 287 -16.45 -23.69 4.93
CA TRP A 287 -15.92 -24.33 6.12
C TRP A 287 -16.85 -24.15 7.32
N THR A 288 -16.84 -25.17 8.17
CA THR A 288 -17.53 -25.18 9.47
C THR A 288 -16.61 -25.77 10.52
N ILE A 289 -16.36 -25.02 11.59
CA ILE A 289 -15.70 -25.57 12.79
C ILE A 289 -16.73 -26.45 13.50
N VAL A 290 -16.47 -27.75 13.57
CA VAL A 290 -17.34 -28.77 14.16
C VAL A 290 -17.13 -28.83 15.66
N GLU A 291 -15.88 -28.80 16.09
CA GLU A 291 -15.47 -28.82 17.49
C GLU A 291 -14.28 -27.91 17.68
N SER A 292 -14.18 -27.25 18.85
CA SER A 292 -13.00 -26.47 19.19
C SER A 292 -12.88 -26.30 20.71
N THR A 293 -11.65 -26.36 21.19
CA THR A 293 -11.27 -26.03 22.58
C THR A 293 -11.37 -24.53 22.86
N ILE A 294 -11.29 -23.69 21.83
CA ILE A 294 -11.42 -22.22 21.92
C ILE A 294 -12.48 -21.76 20.91
N PRO A 295 -13.42 -20.87 21.29
CA PRO A 295 -14.41 -20.36 20.36
C PRO A 295 -13.77 -19.73 19.11
N ALA A 296 -14.18 -20.19 17.93
CA ALA A 296 -13.74 -19.61 16.67
C ALA A 296 -14.52 -18.34 16.35
N ARG A 297 -13.84 -17.29 15.92
CA ARG A 297 -14.47 -16.10 15.32
C ARG A 297 -14.27 -16.14 13.81
N ARG A 298 -15.35 -15.90 13.05
CA ARG A 298 -15.25 -15.73 11.60
C ARG A 298 -14.74 -14.31 11.29
N ARG A 299 -13.47 -14.19 10.91
CA ARG A 299 -12.86 -12.90 10.51
C ARG A 299 -13.25 -12.52 9.10
N SER A 300 -13.33 -13.49 8.20
CA SER A 300 -13.80 -13.32 6.82
C SER A 300 -14.43 -14.62 6.32
N ALA A 301 -14.92 -14.64 5.08
CA ALA A 301 -15.47 -15.84 4.46
C ALA A 301 -14.48 -17.02 4.43
N SER A 302 -13.17 -16.76 4.43
CA SER A 302 -12.11 -17.78 4.34
C SER A 302 -11.24 -17.90 5.59
N ILE A 303 -11.42 -17.05 6.61
CA ILE A 303 -10.52 -17.03 7.77
C ILE A 303 -11.30 -17.22 9.07
N ALA A 304 -10.93 -18.26 9.82
CA ALA A 304 -11.27 -18.37 11.24
C ALA A 304 -10.14 -17.84 12.11
N GLU A 305 -10.49 -17.23 13.23
CA GLU A 305 -9.56 -16.65 14.19
C GLU A 305 -9.84 -17.19 15.59
N PHE A 306 -8.77 -17.55 16.31
CA PHE A 306 -8.80 -18.05 17.68
C PHE A 306 -7.81 -17.25 18.52
N ASP A 307 -8.25 -16.76 19.69
CA ASP A 307 -7.37 -16.09 20.64
C ASP A 307 -6.93 -17.12 21.69
N LEU A 308 -5.70 -17.62 21.59
CA LEU A 308 -5.13 -18.61 22.50
C LEU A 308 -4.39 -17.91 23.64
N PRO A 309 -4.92 -17.93 24.88
CA PRO A 309 -4.17 -17.45 26.04
C PRO A 309 -3.05 -18.44 26.38
N VAL A 310 -1.81 -17.94 26.44
CA VAL A 310 -0.61 -18.70 26.76
C VAL A 310 -0.06 -18.20 28.10
N PRO A 311 0.08 -19.08 29.12
CA PRO A 311 0.59 -18.67 30.42
C PRO A 311 2.08 -18.30 30.38
N PRO A 312 2.58 -17.54 31.38
CA PRO A 312 4.01 -17.27 31.55
C PRO A 312 4.83 -18.56 31.58
N GLY A 313 5.92 -18.62 30.81
CA GLY A 313 6.86 -19.75 30.82
C GLY A 313 6.26 -21.11 30.43
N GLY A 314 5.02 -21.15 29.95
CA GLY A 314 4.24 -22.38 29.79
C GLY A 314 3.87 -22.69 28.34
N GLU A 315 2.96 -23.63 28.19
CA GLU A 315 2.43 -24.12 26.92
C GLU A 315 0.90 -24.01 26.93
N ALA A 316 0.32 -23.70 25.77
CA ALA A 316 -1.11 -23.80 25.53
C ALA A 316 -1.39 -24.46 24.19
N LYS A 317 -2.54 -25.13 24.09
CA LYS A 317 -2.94 -25.89 22.92
C LYS A 317 -4.31 -25.46 22.44
N LEU A 318 -4.43 -25.23 21.14
CA LEU A 318 -5.68 -25.14 20.42
C LEU A 318 -5.90 -26.45 19.67
N THR A 319 -6.95 -27.18 20.02
CA THR A 319 -7.46 -28.30 19.22
C THR A 319 -8.80 -27.92 18.62
N TYR A 320 -8.95 -28.12 17.31
CA TYR A 320 -10.21 -27.91 16.60
C TYR A 320 -10.42 -28.93 15.48
N LYS A 321 -11.67 -29.28 15.23
CA LYS A 321 -12.13 -30.10 14.10
C LYS A 321 -12.86 -29.20 13.12
N VAL A 322 -12.49 -29.28 11.84
CA VAL A 322 -13.10 -28.50 10.76
C VAL A 322 -13.60 -29.42 9.66
N ARG A 323 -14.76 -29.08 9.10
CA ARG A 323 -15.28 -29.64 7.86
C ARG A 323 -15.12 -28.61 6.75
N VAL A 324 -14.51 -29.00 5.63
CA VAL A 324 -14.25 -28.13 4.48
C VAL A 324 -14.84 -28.74 3.21
N ARG A 325 -15.58 -27.94 2.44
CA ARG A 325 -16.18 -28.28 1.14
C ARG A 325 -15.67 -27.35 0.04
N THR A 326 -15.07 -27.92 -1.01
CA THR A 326 -14.49 -27.13 -2.13
C THR A 326 -15.21 -27.28 -3.47
N GLY A 327 -16.20 -28.17 -3.57
CA GLY A 327 -17.01 -28.39 -4.76
C GLY A 327 -18.47 -27.93 -4.58
N ARG A 328 -19.12 -27.56 -5.70
CA ARG A 328 -20.58 -27.37 -5.77
C ARG A 328 -21.28 -28.72 -5.67
#